data_AF-A0A7S2H2C4-F1
#
_entry.id   AF-A0A7S2H2C4-F1
#
_cell.length_a   1.000
_cell.length_b   1.000
_cell.length_c   1.000
_cell.angle_alpha   90.00
_cell.angle_beta   90.00
_cell.angle_gamma   90.00
#
_symmetry.space_group_name_H-M   'P 1'
#
loop_
_entity.id
_entity.type
_entity.pdbx_description
1 polymer ?
#
loop_
_entity_poly.entity_id
_entity_poly.type
_entity_poly.pdbx_seq_one_letter_code
_entity_poly.pdbx_strand_id
1 'polypeptide(L)'
;GGKLREKPSTVEELQRGDATDQMLVKFAKGYHKEQIAEELTMDMKEAASQCSWCESPVMHLKRLKAAKVADEILSQLAESGRQATDEHVLSVMRLWAFRRNPTRKNVAPADRALVDSECFGTLRNQAGVFIVTKATSDYPAVTKLILKWLRDSLPMQDFAFSSIQVNSGFACRRHRDRDNLGAAVVRAIGDFTGGSLWYWPEDDGLAAIDQLPTDARVELDLHSAPAIIDGNRAHETEPFEGERFSFVFHNIAQPLKIPECKREELVGYGFILPDKEAVLAAHKAFAPPKGYGLPADPNASKKRKEVEDPKQTDRKRVRKAEKGKRAGESLLAKLCRNAKLQEAATGQRAKDSTSKGGLKQAALKLGGKDEPKKLGALKMKNKAPAANSLASAAKKPDAGAPQLGAAPAPRLAGKVMAGGLLARVI
;
A
#
# COMPACT_ATOMS: atom_id res chain seq x y z
N GLY A 1 26.03 23.62 -19.44
CA GLY A 1 27.12 23.09 -18.61
C GLY A 1 27.64 21.77 -19.17
N GLY A 2 26.76 20.78 -19.41
CA GLY A 2 27.14 19.51 -20.04
C GLY A 2 27.18 19.56 -21.56
N LYS A 3 27.65 18.47 -22.19
CA LYS A 3 27.58 18.25 -23.64
C LYS A 3 26.12 18.35 -24.11
N LEU A 4 25.87 19.11 -25.17
CA LEU A 4 24.58 19.09 -25.86
C LEU A 4 24.35 17.67 -26.40
N ARG A 5 23.17 17.12 -26.09
CA ARG A 5 22.74 15.81 -26.57
C ARG A 5 21.54 16.02 -27.48
N GLU A 6 21.47 15.24 -28.56
CA GLU A 6 20.34 15.28 -29.50
C GLU A 6 19.05 14.74 -28.89
N LYS A 7 19.15 13.89 -27.85
CA LYS A 7 18.02 13.31 -27.14
C LYS A 7 18.14 13.53 -25.63
N PRO A 8 17.03 13.73 -24.90
CA PRO A 8 17.04 13.74 -23.44
C PRO A 8 17.59 12.40 -22.93
N SER A 9 18.58 12.45 -22.05
CA SER A 9 19.11 11.23 -21.43
C SER A 9 18.26 10.79 -20.25
N THR A 10 18.20 9.48 -20.05
CA THR A 10 17.55 8.89 -18.88
C THR A 10 18.34 9.22 -17.61
N VAL A 11 17.69 9.16 -16.45
CA VAL A 11 18.35 9.39 -15.15
C VAL A 11 19.46 8.35 -14.93
N GLU A 12 19.27 7.13 -15.41
CA GLU A 12 20.20 6.00 -15.34
C GLU A 12 21.42 6.19 -16.25
N GLU A 13 21.25 6.79 -17.43
CA GLU A 13 22.34 7.20 -18.31
C GLU A 13 23.17 8.31 -17.69
N LEU A 14 22.50 9.34 -17.15
CA LEU A 14 23.17 10.48 -16.52
C LEU A 14 23.91 10.09 -15.23
N GLN A 15 23.41 9.10 -14.48
CA GLN A 15 24.12 8.58 -13.31
C GLN A 15 25.43 7.87 -13.63
N ARG A 16 25.51 7.26 -14.82
CA ARG A 16 26.75 6.63 -15.34
C ARG A 16 27.63 7.60 -16.11
N GLY A 17 27.18 8.84 -16.26
CA GLY A 17 27.86 9.89 -17.00
C GLY A 17 29.01 10.54 -16.22
N ASP A 18 29.50 11.64 -16.79
CA ASP A 18 30.60 12.41 -16.21
C ASP A 18 30.17 13.18 -14.95
N ALA A 19 31.10 13.89 -14.31
CA ALA A 19 30.82 14.67 -13.11
C ALA A 19 29.71 15.71 -13.32
N THR A 20 29.57 16.26 -14.54
CA THR A 20 28.53 17.24 -14.88
C THR A 20 27.16 16.56 -14.96
N ASP A 21 27.07 15.39 -15.58
CA ASP A 21 25.82 14.61 -15.63
C ASP A 21 25.35 14.21 -14.22
N GLN A 22 26.28 13.79 -13.37
CA GLN A 22 25.98 13.47 -11.98
C GLN A 22 25.49 14.71 -11.19
N MET A 23 26.04 15.89 -11.45
CA MET A 23 25.53 17.15 -10.88
C MET A 23 24.13 17.49 -11.41
N LEU A 24 23.86 17.30 -12.71
CA LEU A 24 22.53 17.51 -13.28
C LEU A 24 21.50 16.57 -12.67
N VAL A 25 21.84 15.30 -12.44
CA VAL A 25 20.96 14.35 -11.73
C VAL A 25 20.68 14.82 -10.30
N LYS A 26 21.70 15.30 -9.59
CA LYS A 26 21.52 15.83 -8.22
C LYS A 26 20.60 17.07 -8.23
N PHE A 27 20.82 17.99 -9.17
CA PHE A 27 19.99 19.18 -9.34
C PHE A 27 18.54 18.82 -9.68
N ALA A 28 18.33 17.94 -10.67
CA ALA A 28 16.99 17.47 -11.06
C ALA A 28 16.26 16.78 -9.91
N LYS A 29 16.97 15.94 -9.13
CA LYS A 29 16.41 15.32 -7.92
C LYS A 29 16.05 16.36 -6.85
N GLY A 30 16.87 17.39 -6.67
CA GLY A 30 16.61 18.50 -5.77
C GLY A 30 15.38 19.31 -6.20
N TYR A 31 15.33 19.71 -7.47
CA TYR A 31 14.22 20.46 -8.05
C TYR A 31 12.90 19.69 -7.97
N HIS A 32 12.90 18.40 -8.36
CA HIS A 32 11.69 17.57 -8.26
C HIS A 32 11.18 17.42 -6.81
N LYS A 33 12.11 17.33 -5.85
CA LYS A 33 11.78 17.28 -4.43
C LYS A 33 11.14 18.61 -3.96
N GLU A 34 11.66 19.75 -4.42
CA GLU A 34 11.10 21.07 -4.15
C GLU A 34 9.71 21.25 -4.78
N GLN A 35 9.51 20.79 -6.01
CA GLN A 35 8.19 20.83 -6.66
C GLN A 35 7.13 20.03 -5.89
N ILE A 36 7.45 18.81 -5.44
CA ILE A 36 6.50 18.01 -4.65
C ILE A 36 6.19 18.70 -3.32
N ALA A 37 7.21 19.26 -2.66
CA ALA A 37 7.04 20.02 -1.42
C ALA A 37 6.12 21.23 -1.61
N GLU A 38 6.32 21.99 -2.69
CA GLU A 38 5.49 23.16 -3.05
C GLU A 38 4.04 22.76 -3.34
N GLU A 39 3.81 21.73 -4.17
CA GLU A 39 2.46 21.23 -4.48
C GLU A 39 1.69 20.77 -3.23
N LEU A 40 2.40 20.25 -2.23
CA LEU A 40 1.82 19.81 -0.95
C LEU A 40 1.79 20.92 0.11
N THR A 41 2.33 22.10 -0.19
CA THR A 41 2.49 23.20 0.77
C THR A 41 3.22 22.73 2.05
N MET A 42 4.18 21.81 1.90
CA MET A 42 4.88 21.16 3.01
C MET A 42 6.39 21.24 2.80
N ASP A 43 7.09 21.85 3.74
CA ASP A 43 8.54 21.93 3.65
C ASP A 43 9.24 20.62 4.06
N MET A 44 10.53 20.52 3.78
CA MET A 44 11.30 19.30 4.05
C MET A 44 11.56 19.01 5.52
N LYS A 45 11.59 20.03 6.38
CA LYS A 45 11.76 19.86 7.83
C LYS A 45 10.46 19.34 8.44
N GLU A 46 9.32 19.86 7.98
CA GLU A 46 8.00 19.35 8.34
C GLU A 46 7.82 17.90 7.87
N ALA A 47 8.13 17.61 6.60
CA ALA A 47 8.07 16.24 6.10
C ALA A 47 8.97 15.29 6.91
N ALA A 48 10.14 15.76 7.37
CA ALA A 48 11.03 14.97 8.20
C ALA A 48 10.54 14.76 9.64
N SER A 49 9.76 15.69 10.20
CA SER A 49 9.17 15.53 11.53
C SER A 49 7.93 14.64 11.53
N GLN A 50 7.22 14.55 10.40
CA GLN A 50 6.02 13.74 10.24
C GLN A 50 6.29 12.34 9.67
N CYS A 51 7.41 12.11 8.98
CA CYS A 51 7.68 10.82 8.38
C CYS A 51 7.87 9.71 9.42
N SER A 52 7.31 8.53 9.13
CA SER A 52 7.51 7.35 9.95
C SER A 52 8.98 6.92 9.95
N TRP A 53 9.43 6.25 11.02
CA TRP A 53 10.81 5.74 11.19
C TRP A 53 11.33 4.87 10.03
N CYS A 54 10.41 4.40 9.20
CA CYS A 54 10.67 3.47 8.12
C CYS A 54 10.58 4.12 6.73
N GLU A 55 10.53 5.45 6.67
CA GLU A 55 10.46 6.24 5.46
C GLU A 55 11.53 7.35 5.47
N SER A 56 11.93 7.79 4.28
CA SER A 56 12.68 9.04 4.14
C SER A 56 11.71 10.20 3.96
N PRO A 57 12.09 11.45 4.28
CA PRO A 57 11.23 12.62 4.05
C PRO A 57 10.76 12.75 2.59
N VAL A 58 11.61 12.37 1.63
CA VAL A 58 11.26 12.38 0.20
C VAL A 58 10.23 11.30 -0.14
N MET A 59 10.38 10.10 0.44
CA MET A 59 9.41 9.02 0.29
C MET A 59 8.06 9.43 0.88
N HIS A 60 8.06 10.05 2.05
CA HIS A 60 6.87 10.55 2.72
C HIS A 60 6.11 11.55 1.85
N LEU A 61 6.79 12.59 1.32
CA LEU A 61 6.18 13.55 0.41
C LEU A 61 5.58 12.89 -0.84
N LYS A 62 6.28 11.95 -1.47
CA LYS A 62 5.75 11.22 -2.63
C LYS A 62 4.50 10.41 -2.28
N ARG A 63 4.46 9.77 -1.11
CA ARG A 63 3.30 9.01 -0.64
C ARG A 63 2.13 9.91 -0.25
N LEU A 64 2.39 11.09 0.32
CA LEU A 64 1.37 12.12 0.56
C LEU A 64 0.75 12.60 -0.76
N LYS A 65 1.57 12.86 -1.78
CA LYS A 65 1.09 13.20 -3.13
C LYS A 65 0.22 12.08 -3.71
N ALA A 66 0.67 10.82 -3.62
CA ALA A 66 -0.11 9.67 -4.06
C ALA A 66 -1.44 9.53 -3.28
N ALA A 67 -1.42 9.76 -1.97
CA ALA A 67 -2.61 9.71 -1.12
C ALA A 67 -3.61 10.82 -1.45
N LYS A 68 -3.15 12.04 -1.74
CA LYS A 68 -4.00 13.15 -2.20
C LYS A 68 -4.71 12.79 -3.51
N VAL A 69 -3.98 12.27 -4.50
CA VAL A 69 -4.57 11.81 -5.77
C VAL A 69 -5.57 10.67 -5.54
N ALA A 70 -5.27 9.73 -4.64
CA ALA A 70 -6.21 8.66 -4.31
C ALA A 70 -7.51 9.19 -3.69
N ASP A 71 -7.43 10.21 -2.83
CA ASP A 71 -8.59 10.85 -2.19
C ASP A 71 -9.46 11.61 -3.21
N GLU A 72 -8.83 12.35 -4.13
CA GLU A 72 -9.51 13.03 -5.24
C GLU A 72 -10.25 12.02 -6.13
N ILE A 73 -9.60 10.90 -6.49
CA ILE A 73 -10.23 9.82 -7.26
C ILE A 73 -11.42 9.23 -6.50
N LEU A 74 -11.25 8.90 -5.22
CA LEU A 74 -12.33 8.32 -4.41
C LEU A 74 -13.54 9.26 -4.33
N SER A 75 -13.31 10.57 -4.18
CA SER A 75 -14.37 11.59 -4.17
C SER A 75 -15.11 11.65 -5.51
N GLN A 76 -14.37 11.69 -6.63
CA GLN A 76 -14.97 11.69 -7.98
C GLN A 76 -15.76 10.42 -8.27
N LEU A 77 -15.28 9.26 -7.84
CA LEU A 77 -15.99 7.98 -7.99
C LEU A 77 -17.27 7.96 -7.15
N ALA A 78 -17.25 8.51 -5.94
CA ALA A 78 -18.41 8.63 -5.08
C ALA A 78 -19.48 9.57 -5.68
N GLU A 79 -19.06 10.73 -6.21
CA GLU A 79 -19.96 11.70 -6.84
C GLU A 79 -20.58 11.17 -8.13
N SER A 80 -19.78 10.49 -8.96
CA SER A 80 -20.24 9.98 -10.26
C SER A 80 -20.91 8.61 -10.20
N GLY A 81 -20.82 7.90 -9.07
CA GLY A 81 -21.28 6.51 -8.93
C GLY A 81 -20.50 5.50 -9.78
N ARG A 82 -19.36 5.89 -10.34
CA ARG A 82 -18.55 5.03 -11.22
C ARG A 82 -17.72 4.02 -10.42
N GLN A 83 -17.37 2.94 -11.11
CA GLN A 83 -16.45 1.92 -10.63
C GLN A 83 -14.99 2.39 -10.77
N ALA A 84 -14.14 1.98 -9.82
CA ALA A 84 -12.70 2.14 -9.93
C ALA A 84 -12.14 1.24 -11.03
N THR A 85 -11.16 1.76 -11.78
CA THR A 85 -10.53 1.09 -12.92
C THR A 85 -9.04 0.92 -12.70
N ASP A 86 -8.38 0.16 -13.56
CA ASP A 86 -6.93 -0.05 -13.52
C ASP A 86 -6.17 1.29 -13.66
N GLU A 87 -6.64 2.22 -14.50
CA GLU A 87 -6.02 3.54 -14.70
C GLU A 87 -5.99 4.37 -13.41
N HIS A 88 -7.07 4.30 -12.62
CA HIS A 88 -7.15 5.00 -11.34
C HIS A 88 -6.06 4.52 -10.39
N VAL A 89 -5.93 3.19 -10.21
CA VAL A 89 -4.91 2.61 -9.32
C VAL A 89 -3.51 2.85 -9.89
N LEU A 90 -3.33 2.70 -11.20
CA LEU A 90 -2.05 2.90 -11.88
C LEU A 90 -1.53 4.33 -11.71
N SER A 91 -2.40 5.33 -11.80
CA SER A 91 -2.04 6.74 -11.57
C SER A 91 -1.46 6.99 -10.16
N VAL A 92 -2.00 6.31 -9.14
CA VAL A 92 -1.52 6.40 -7.76
C VAL A 92 -0.24 5.59 -7.56
N MET A 93 -0.12 4.39 -8.15
CA MET A 93 1.09 3.56 -8.05
C MET A 93 2.31 4.20 -8.71
N ARG A 94 2.12 4.95 -9.81
CA ARG A 94 3.16 5.75 -10.46
C ARG A 94 3.76 6.83 -9.56
N LEU A 95 2.94 7.37 -8.65
CA LEU A 95 3.37 8.37 -7.67
C LEU A 95 3.94 7.73 -6.39
N TRP A 96 3.51 6.51 -6.07
CA TRP A 96 3.87 5.82 -4.84
C TRP A 96 5.36 5.51 -4.77
N ALA A 97 6.02 6.04 -3.73
CA ALA A 97 7.41 5.71 -3.45
C ALA A 97 7.51 4.36 -2.75
N PHE A 98 7.79 3.29 -3.50
CA PHE A 98 7.98 1.94 -2.95
C PHE A 98 9.21 1.83 -2.05
N ARG A 99 9.10 0.98 -1.04
CA ARG A 99 10.25 0.64 -0.19
C ARG A 99 11.12 -0.40 -0.88
N ARG A 100 12.44 -0.15 -0.87
CA ARG A 100 13.44 -1.16 -1.20
C ARG A 100 13.53 -2.19 -0.09
N ASN A 101 13.13 -3.42 -0.39
CA ASN A 101 13.01 -4.49 0.58
C ASN A 101 14.18 -5.48 0.45
N PRO A 102 15.11 -5.51 1.42
CA PRO A 102 16.24 -6.46 1.43
C PRO A 102 15.90 -7.82 2.04
N THR A 103 14.73 -7.97 2.68
CA THR A 103 14.38 -9.18 3.42
C THR A 103 13.67 -10.21 2.55
N ARG A 104 13.06 -9.78 1.45
CA ARG A 104 12.34 -10.62 0.48
C ARG A 104 13.25 -11.34 -0.51
N LYS A 105 14.33 -11.95 0.01
CA LYS A 105 15.30 -12.73 -0.78
C LYS A 105 14.71 -13.96 -1.45
N ASN A 106 13.57 -14.45 -0.95
CA ASN A 106 12.84 -15.60 -1.51
C ASN A 106 12.18 -15.29 -2.86
N VAL A 107 11.89 -14.02 -3.16
CA VAL A 107 11.26 -13.61 -4.42
C VAL A 107 12.17 -12.75 -5.29
N ALA A 108 13.25 -12.21 -4.72
CA ALA A 108 14.19 -11.35 -5.41
C ALA A 108 14.83 -12.06 -6.63
N PRO A 109 14.87 -11.42 -7.81
CA PRO A 109 15.62 -11.90 -8.98
C PRO A 109 17.09 -12.18 -8.66
N ALA A 110 17.72 -13.08 -9.41
CA ALA A 110 19.12 -13.45 -9.18
C ALA A 110 20.10 -12.28 -9.39
N ASP A 111 19.77 -11.37 -10.29
CA ASP A 111 20.54 -10.17 -10.65
C ASP A 111 20.26 -8.98 -9.71
N ARG A 112 19.28 -9.07 -8.80
CA ARG A 112 18.85 -7.94 -7.97
C ARG A 112 18.58 -8.35 -6.52
N ALA A 113 19.42 -7.86 -5.60
CA ALA A 113 19.31 -8.18 -4.17
C ALA A 113 18.17 -7.44 -3.41
N LEU A 114 17.62 -6.37 -3.98
CA LEU A 114 16.61 -5.51 -3.35
C LEU A 114 15.39 -5.40 -4.25
N VAL A 115 14.20 -5.71 -3.75
CA VAL A 115 12.95 -5.58 -4.52
C VAL A 115 12.12 -4.41 -4.04
N ASP A 116 11.45 -3.71 -4.96
CA ASP A 116 10.54 -2.62 -4.62
C ASP A 116 9.16 -3.20 -4.33
N SER A 117 8.77 -3.17 -3.06
CA SER A 117 7.52 -3.78 -2.61
C SER A 117 6.96 -3.11 -1.37
N GLU A 118 5.65 -3.15 -1.21
CA GLU A 118 4.95 -2.59 -0.05
C GLU A 118 3.83 -3.52 0.40
N CYS A 119 3.63 -3.62 1.72
CA CYS A 119 2.55 -4.41 2.30
C CYS A 119 1.51 -3.45 2.89
N PHE A 120 0.25 -3.62 2.47
CA PHE A 120 -0.93 -2.99 3.07
C PHE A 120 -1.72 -4.03 3.87
N GLY A 121 -2.50 -3.61 4.84
CA GLY A 121 -3.19 -4.45 5.82
C GLY A 121 -2.31 -4.75 7.02
N THR A 122 -2.28 -6.01 7.42
CA THR A 122 -1.61 -6.47 8.66
C THR A 122 -0.46 -7.41 8.39
N LEU A 123 0.55 -7.37 9.25
CA LEU A 123 1.65 -8.32 9.24
C LEU A 123 1.96 -8.79 10.65
N ARG A 124 2.65 -9.93 10.74
CA ARG A 124 3.20 -10.43 11.98
C ARG A 124 4.70 -10.13 12.03
N ASN A 125 5.13 -9.34 13.00
CA ASN A 125 6.55 -9.00 13.13
C ASN A 125 7.35 -10.21 13.67
N GLN A 126 8.68 -10.07 13.77
CA GLN A 126 9.56 -11.14 14.25
C GLN A 126 9.30 -11.55 15.71
N ALA A 127 8.66 -10.70 16.51
CA ALA A 127 8.24 -11.02 17.88
C ALA A 127 6.86 -11.70 17.93
N GLY A 128 6.28 -12.04 16.77
CA GLY A 128 4.98 -12.67 16.68
C GLY A 128 3.80 -11.72 16.91
N VAL A 129 4.03 -10.41 16.97
CA VAL A 129 3.00 -9.40 17.22
C VAL A 129 2.38 -8.93 15.92
N PHE A 130 1.05 -8.89 15.88
CA PHE A 130 0.29 -8.34 14.76
C PHE A 130 0.37 -6.81 14.75
N ILE A 131 0.71 -6.24 13.60
CA ILE A 131 0.74 -4.79 13.41
C ILE A 131 -0.01 -4.44 12.12
N VAL A 132 -0.75 -3.34 12.16
CA VAL A 132 -1.21 -2.68 10.94
C VAL A 132 -0.01 -1.95 10.34
N THR A 133 0.20 -2.14 9.04
CA THR A 133 1.34 -1.57 8.34
C THR A 133 1.25 -0.06 8.25
N LYS A 134 2.41 0.61 8.21
CA LYS A 134 2.46 2.07 8.08
C LYS A 134 1.92 2.58 6.75
N ALA A 135 2.10 1.81 5.67
CA ALA A 135 1.46 2.10 4.39
C ALA A 135 -0.07 2.17 4.49
N THR A 136 -0.66 1.39 5.41
CA THR A 136 -2.11 1.37 5.64
C THR A 136 -2.55 2.50 6.55
N SER A 137 -1.90 2.63 7.72
CA SER A 137 -2.33 3.58 8.74
C SER A 137 -2.07 5.02 8.36
N ASP A 138 -0.92 5.29 7.74
CA ASP A 138 -0.46 6.65 7.46
C ASP A 138 -0.99 7.14 6.09
N TYR A 139 -1.45 6.25 5.20
CA TYR A 139 -1.98 6.58 3.87
C TYR A 139 -3.30 5.84 3.55
N PRO A 140 -4.36 6.09 4.33
CA PRO A 140 -5.61 5.33 4.23
C PRO A 140 -6.34 5.49 2.88
N ALA A 141 -6.23 6.65 2.22
CA ALA A 141 -6.86 6.88 0.92
C ALA A 141 -6.35 5.91 -0.16
N VAL A 142 -5.04 5.64 -0.18
CA VAL A 142 -4.43 4.68 -1.12
C VAL A 142 -4.96 3.28 -0.86
N THR A 143 -5.02 2.87 0.42
CA THR A 143 -5.57 1.57 0.81
C THR A 143 -7.03 1.43 0.36
N LYS A 144 -7.86 2.42 0.67
CA LYS A 144 -9.28 2.44 0.31
C LYS A 144 -9.50 2.38 -1.19
N LEU A 145 -8.68 3.08 -1.98
CA LEU A 145 -8.74 3.02 -3.44
C LEU A 145 -8.44 1.62 -3.97
N ILE A 146 -7.37 0.97 -3.48
CA ILE A 146 -7.01 -0.40 -3.88
C ILE A 146 -8.14 -1.38 -3.51
N LEU A 147 -8.73 -1.24 -2.33
CA LEU A 147 -9.84 -2.07 -1.87
C LEU A 147 -11.13 -1.85 -2.69
N LYS A 148 -11.45 -0.59 -3.02
CA LYS A 148 -12.58 -0.28 -3.92
C LYS A 148 -12.34 -0.87 -5.30
N TRP A 149 -11.14 -0.70 -5.84
CA TRP A 149 -10.76 -1.29 -7.13
C TRP A 149 -10.91 -2.81 -7.13
N LEU A 150 -10.43 -3.51 -6.10
CA LEU A 150 -10.63 -4.96 -5.98
C LEU A 150 -12.11 -5.36 -6.08
N ARG A 151 -12.99 -4.67 -5.34
CA ARG A 151 -14.42 -4.98 -5.32
C ARG A 151 -15.11 -4.64 -6.65
N ASP A 152 -14.74 -3.52 -7.25
CA ASP A 152 -15.36 -3.05 -8.49
C ASP A 152 -14.93 -3.88 -9.71
N SER A 153 -13.67 -4.33 -9.74
CA SER A 153 -13.06 -4.95 -10.92
C SER A 153 -13.03 -6.48 -10.91
N LEU A 154 -13.18 -7.12 -9.73
CA LEU A 154 -13.08 -8.57 -9.64
C LEU A 154 -14.42 -9.21 -9.24
N PRO A 155 -14.75 -10.41 -9.77
CA PRO A 155 -15.91 -11.20 -9.35
C PRO A 155 -15.74 -11.80 -7.93
N MET A 156 -14.98 -11.11 -7.08
CA MET A 156 -14.48 -11.58 -5.78
C MET A 156 -14.66 -10.51 -4.70
N GLN A 157 -15.77 -9.78 -4.78
CA GLN A 157 -16.16 -8.74 -3.82
C GLN A 157 -16.15 -9.24 -2.37
N ASP A 158 -16.41 -10.54 -2.17
CA ASP A 158 -16.50 -11.18 -0.86
C ASP A 158 -15.21 -11.95 -0.48
N PHE A 159 -14.15 -11.86 -1.28
CA PHE A 159 -12.89 -12.51 -0.90
C PHE A 159 -12.31 -11.82 0.33
N ALA A 160 -12.30 -12.54 1.45
CA ALA A 160 -11.81 -12.02 2.71
C ALA A 160 -10.29 -12.23 2.84
N PHE A 161 -9.57 -11.15 3.09
CA PHE A 161 -8.11 -11.16 3.23
C PHE A 161 -7.64 -10.18 4.30
N SER A 162 -6.44 -10.41 4.82
CA SER A 162 -5.85 -9.58 5.86
C SER A 162 -4.82 -8.58 5.32
N SER A 163 -4.26 -8.83 4.14
CA SER A 163 -3.11 -8.08 3.62
C SER A 163 -3.04 -8.05 2.11
N ILE A 164 -2.38 -7.03 1.58
CA ILE A 164 -2.12 -6.82 0.17
C ILE A 164 -0.62 -6.63 -0.01
N GLN A 165 0.03 -7.51 -0.75
CA GLN A 165 1.41 -7.33 -1.16
C GLN A 165 1.42 -6.69 -2.54
N VAL A 166 1.96 -5.47 -2.63
CA VAL A 166 2.17 -4.76 -3.90
C VAL A 166 3.63 -4.86 -4.28
N ASN A 167 3.92 -5.27 -5.51
CA ASN A 167 5.27 -5.37 -6.08
C ASN A 167 5.39 -4.41 -7.27
N SER A 168 6.55 -3.78 -7.43
CA SER A 168 6.81 -2.81 -8.50
C SER A 168 8.06 -3.22 -9.29
N GLY A 169 7.89 -3.49 -10.59
CA GLY A 169 9.00 -3.56 -11.54
C GLY A 169 10.03 -4.68 -11.31
N PHE A 170 9.62 -5.86 -10.86
CA PHE A 170 10.48 -7.05 -10.87
C PHE A 170 9.69 -8.35 -11.12
N ALA A 171 10.34 -9.32 -11.75
CA ALA A 171 9.82 -10.67 -11.94
C ALA A 171 10.18 -11.54 -10.72
N CYS A 172 9.19 -11.98 -9.95
CA CYS A 172 9.44 -12.84 -8.79
C CYS A 172 10.05 -14.18 -9.24
N ARG A 173 11.16 -14.59 -8.60
CA ARG A 173 11.68 -15.96 -8.79
C ARG A 173 10.70 -17.01 -8.26
N ARG A 174 10.87 -18.27 -8.69
CA ARG A 174 10.11 -19.39 -8.12
C ARG A 174 10.17 -19.44 -6.60
N HIS A 175 9.00 -19.38 -5.98
CA HIS A 175 8.84 -19.43 -4.53
C HIS A 175 7.50 -20.04 -4.11
N ARG A 176 7.36 -20.25 -2.80
CA ARG A 176 6.14 -20.69 -2.10
C ARG A 176 5.93 -19.78 -0.91
N ASP A 177 4.72 -19.29 -0.69
CA ASP A 177 4.39 -18.37 0.40
C ASP A 177 3.97 -19.10 1.68
N ARG A 178 4.88 -19.90 2.23
CA ARG A 178 4.62 -20.83 3.36
C ARG A 178 4.03 -20.18 4.62
N ASP A 179 4.15 -18.87 4.77
CA ASP A 179 3.62 -18.11 5.90
C ASP A 179 2.20 -17.55 5.64
N ASN A 180 1.54 -17.97 4.55
CA ASN A 180 0.18 -17.59 4.18
C ASN A 180 -0.82 -18.75 4.34
N LEU A 181 -2.12 -18.41 4.40
CA LEU A 181 -3.23 -19.38 4.48
C LEU A 181 -3.47 -20.16 3.16
N GLY A 182 -2.61 -20.00 2.15
CA GLY A 182 -2.75 -20.64 0.85
C GLY A 182 -3.48 -19.75 -0.15
N ALA A 183 -4.80 -19.63 -0.04
CA ALA A 183 -5.59 -18.88 -1.03
C ALA A 183 -5.18 -17.41 -1.13
N ALA A 184 -4.91 -16.97 -2.35
CA ALA A 184 -4.60 -15.58 -2.68
C ALA A 184 -5.21 -15.19 -4.02
N VAL A 185 -5.61 -13.93 -4.13
CA VAL A 185 -6.01 -13.29 -5.39
C VAL A 185 -4.82 -12.52 -5.93
N VAL A 186 -4.50 -12.72 -7.21
CA VAL A 186 -3.39 -12.04 -7.87
C VAL A 186 -3.89 -11.28 -9.08
N ARG A 187 -3.44 -10.03 -9.22
CA ARG A 187 -3.74 -9.15 -10.36
C ARG A 187 -2.50 -8.35 -10.74
N ALA A 188 -2.29 -8.10 -12.02
CA ALA A 188 -1.22 -7.22 -12.50
C ALA A 188 -1.78 -6.12 -13.41
N ILE A 189 -1.24 -4.91 -13.29
CA ILE A 189 -1.62 -3.75 -14.09
C ILE A 189 -0.36 -2.98 -14.54
N GLY A 190 -0.54 -2.14 -15.56
CA GLY A 190 0.51 -1.31 -16.14
C GLY A 190 0.74 -1.61 -17.62
N ASP A 191 1.69 -0.89 -18.20
CA ASP A 191 2.06 -0.98 -19.60
C ASP A 191 3.28 -1.91 -19.73
N PHE A 192 3.04 -3.21 -19.86
CA PHE A 192 4.10 -4.23 -19.96
C PHE A 192 3.78 -5.33 -20.97
N THR A 193 4.82 -6.04 -21.40
CA THR A 193 4.72 -7.25 -22.25
C THR A 193 5.42 -8.42 -21.56
N GLY A 194 4.90 -9.64 -21.74
CA GLY A 194 5.27 -10.80 -20.92
C GLY A 194 4.69 -10.70 -19.51
N GLY A 195 5.39 -11.24 -18.51
CA GLY A 195 5.04 -11.02 -17.10
C GLY A 195 3.83 -11.80 -16.61
N SER A 196 3.43 -12.83 -17.36
CA SER A 196 2.48 -13.84 -16.92
C SER A 196 2.92 -14.50 -15.61
N LEU A 197 1.96 -15.02 -14.85
CA LEU A 197 2.27 -15.82 -13.67
C LEU A 197 2.38 -17.29 -14.09
N TRP A 198 3.56 -17.85 -13.94
CA TRP A 198 3.78 -19.29 -14.06
C TRP A 198 3.46 -19.94 -12.72
N TYR A 199 2.51 -20.88 -12.72
CA TYR A 199 1.96 -21.50 -11.53
C TYR A 199 2.03 -23.03 -11.62
N TRP A 200 2.40 -23.71 -10.53
CA TRP A 200 2.49 -25.17 -10.48
C TRP A 200 1.32 -25.73 -9.66
N PRO A 201 0.16 -26.01 -10.30
CA PRO A 201 -1.06 -26.36 -9.58
C PRO A 201 -0.94 -27.66 -8.79
N GLU A 202 -0.10 -28.61 -9.19
CA GLU A 202 0.06 -29.88 -8.47
C GLU A 202 1.29 -29.89 -7.53
N ASP A 203 1.88 -28.73 -7.22
CA ASP A 203 3.00 -28.66 -6.26
C ASP A 203 2.53 -28.93 -4.83
N ASP A 204 2.99 -30.05 -4.28
CA ASP A 204 2.71 -30.52 -2.91
C ASP A 204 3.67 -29.96 -1.85
N GLY A 205 4.67 -29.18 -2.28
CA GLY A 205 5.67 -28.58 -1.40
C GLY A 205 6.74 -29.54 -0.89
N LEU A 206 6.73 -30.82 -1.31
CA LEU A 206 7.69 -31.83 -0.88
C LEU A 206 9.00 -31.74 -1.65
N ALA A 207 8.92 -31.57 -2.97
CA ALA A 207 10.10 -31.49 -3.82
C ALA A 207 10.86 -30.16 -3.68
N ALA A 208 12.14 -30.18 -4.01
CA ALA A 208 12.96 -28.98 -4.11
C ALA A 208 12.38 -28.08 -5.21
N ILE A 209 12.31 -26.77 -4.95
CA ILE A 209 11.55 -25.85 -5.79
C ILE A 209 12.15 -25.69 -7.21
N ASP A 210 13.47 -25.78 -7.29
CA ASP A 210 14.28 -25.74 -8.50
C ASP A 210 14.23 -27.05 -9.32
N GLN A 211 13.69 -28.13 -8.73
CA GLN A 211 13.52 -29.42 -9.40
C GLN A 211 12.12 -29.60 -10.00
N LEU A 212 11.20 -28.66 -9.78
CA LEU A 212 9.84 -28.77 -10.29
C LEU A 212 9.82 -28.75 -11.83
N PRO A 213 9.06 -29.65 -12.48
CA PRO A 213 9.03 -29.80 -13.94
C PRO A 213 8.47 -28.55 -14.62
N THR A 214 9.21 -27.99 -15.57
CA THR A 214 8.84 -26.74 -16.26
C THR A 214 7.56 -26.88 -17.08
N ASP A 215 7.32 -28.04 -17.67
CA ASP A 215 6.15 -28.39 -18.48
C ASP A 215 4.87 -28.60 -17.65
N ALA A 216 4.98 -28.77 -16.33
CA ALA A 216 3.83 -28.87 -15.45
C ALA A 216 3.28 -27.51 -14.98
N ARG A 217 3.92 -26.41 -15.40
CA ARG A 217 3.43 -25.07 -15.09
C ARG A 217 2.21 -24.74 -15.96
N VAL A 218 1.28 -24.01 -15.39
CA VAL A 218 0.24 -23.30 -16.13
C VAL A 218 0.59 -21.82 -16.18
N GLU A 219 0.21 -21.18 -17.28
CA GLU A 219 0.38 -19.74 -17.46
C GLU A 219 -0.92 -19.02 -17.15
N LEU A 220 -0.85 -18.02 -16.28
CA LEU A 220 -2.00 -17.20 -15.90
C LEU A 220 -1.74 -15.75 -16.34
N ASP A 221 -2.57 -15.27 -17.26
CA ASP A 221 -2.57 -13.88 -17.70
C ASP A 221 -3.24 -13.00 -16.64
N LEU A 222 -2.40 -12.37 -15.82
CA LEU A 222 -2.83 -11.48 -14.75
C LEU A 222 -3.16 -10.06 -15.23
N HIS A 223 -2.83 -9.71 -16.48
CA HIS A 223 -3.10 -8.39 -17.08
C HIS A 223 -4.53 -8.29 -17.59
N SER A 224 -5.08 -9.37 -18.15
CA SER A 224 -6.46 -9.40 -18.63
C SER A 224 -7.49 -9.65 -17.52
N ALA A 225 -7.20 -10.56 -16.59
CA ALA A 225 -8.09 -10.86 -15.44
C ALA A 225 -7.30 -11.16 -14.16
N PRO A 226 -7.92 -11.07 -12.97
CA PRO A 226 -7.30 -11.66 -11.77
C PRO A 226 -7.30 -13.19 -11.83
N ALA A 227 -6.41 -13.80 -11.04
CA ALA A 227 -6.42 -15.24 -10.78
C ALA A 227 -6.50 -15.54 -9.28
N ILE A 228 -7.13 -16.65 -8.93
CA ILE A 228 -7.09 -17.22 -7.58
C ILE A 228 -6.09 -18.37 -7.59
N ILE A 229 -5.10 -18.31 -6.71
CA ILE A 229 -4.07 -19.34 -6.58
C ILE A 229 -3.95 -19.81 -5.13
N ASP A 230 -3.41 -20.99 -4.95
CA ASP A 230 -2.86 -21.42 -3.67
C ASP A 230 -1.40 -20.95 -3.63
N GLY A 231 -1.14 -19.83 -2.96
CA GLY A 231 0.20 -19.24 -2.80
C GLY A 231 1.20 -20.15 -2.09
N ASN A 232 0.76 -21.24 -1.44
CA ASN A 232 1.66 -22.26 -0.90
C ASN A 232 2.25 -23.18 -1.98
N ARG A 233 1.66 -23.19 -3.18
CA ARG A 233 2.20 -23.87 -4.36
C ARG A 233 3.19 -22.98 -5.08
N ALA A 234 4.12 -23.60 -5.78
CA ALA A 234 5.16 -22.88 -6.49
C ALA A 234 4.57 -21.96 -7.54
N HIS A 235 5.13 -20.76 -7.60
CA HIS A 235 4.82 -19.78 -8.62
C HIS A 235 6.01 -18.86 -8.87
N GLU A 236 6.09 -18.35 -10.09
CA GLU A 236 7.08 -17.36 -10.52
C GLU A 236 6.50 -16.41 -11.56
N THR A 237 7.13 -15.26 -11.74
CA THR A 237 6.73 -14.30 -12.77
C THR A 237 7.63 -14.50 -13.98
N GLU A 238 7.02 -14.65 -15.16
CA GLU A 238 7.73 -14.59 -16.43
C GLU A 238 8.53 -13.28 -16.54
N PRO A 239 9.73 -13.29 -17.14
CA PRO A 239 10.40 -12.04 -17.52
C PRO A 239 9.48 -11.10 -18.30
N PHE A 240 9.60 -9.81 -18.07
CA PHE A 240 8.77 -8.81 -18.74
C PHE A 240 9.54 -7.53 -19.01
N GLU A 241 9.03 -6.76 -19.97
CA GLU A 241 9.49 -5.41 -20.26
C GLU A 241 8.35 -4.41 -20.02
N GLY A 242 8.69 -3.22 -19.53
CA GLY A 242 7.73 -2.14 -19.27
C GLY A 242 7.41 -1.93 -17.79
N GLU A 243 6.31 -1.23 -17.54
CA GLU A 243 5.84 -0.86 -16.20
C GLU A 243 4.83 -1.88 -15.70
N ARG A 244 5.19 -2.62 -14.64
CA ARG A 244 4.32 -3.63 -14.04
C ARG A 244 4.19 -3.44 -12.54
N PHE A 245 2.95 -3.39 -12.08
CA PHE A 245 2.58 -3.50 -10.67
C PHE A 245 1.76 -4.77 -10.47
N SER A 246 2.10 -5.59 -9.48
CA SER A 246 1.28 -6.75 -9.10
C SER A 246 0.74 -6.60 -7.70
N PHE A 247 -0.52 -6.98 -7.53
CA PHE A 247 -1.26 -6.98 -6.28
C PHE A 247 -1.59 -8.41 -5.89
N VAL A 248 -1.17 -8.81 -4.69
CA VAL A 248 -1.46 -10.12 -4.11
C VAL A 248 -2.30 -9.90 -2.86
N PHE A 249 -3.58 -10.22 -2.91
CA PHE A 249 -4.50 -10.14 -1.78
C PHE A 249 -4.48 -11.50 -1.07
N HIS A 250 -3.96 -11.53 0.15
CA HIS A 250 -3.70 -12.78 0.86
C HIS A 250 -4.00 -12.68 2.35
N ASN A 251 -4.15 -13.86 2.96
CA ASN A 251 -4.22 -14.01 4.40
C ASN A 251 -2.84 -14.40 4.96
N ILE A 252 -2.38 -13.66 5.97
CA ILE A 252 -1.23 -14.09 6.78
C ILE A 252 -1.57 -15.37 7.54
N ALA A 253 -0.53 -16.07 8.01
CA ALA A 253 -0.70 -17.20 8.91
C ALA A 253 -1.57 -16.82 10.13
N GLN A 254 -2.54 -17.69 10.43
CA GLN A 254 -3.41 -17.58 11.61
C GLN A 254 -4.21 -16.26 11.66
N PRO A 255 -4.98 -15.90 10.62
CA PRO A 255 -5.68 -14.61 10.57
C PRO A 255 -6.81 -14.49 11.62
N LEU A 256 -7.27 -15.61 12.17
CA LEU A 256 -8.22 -15.63 13.30
C LEU A 256 -7.58 -15.20 14.63
N LYS A 257 -6.25 -15.08 14.69
CA LYS A 257 -5.52 -14.61 15.89
C LYS A 257 -5.17 -13.12 15.85
N ILE A 258 -5.57 -12.39 14.80
CA ILE A 258 -5.43 -10.94 14.76
C ILE A 258 -6.25 -10.36 15.94
N PRO A 259 -5.65 -9.58 16.86
CA PRO A 259 -6.35 -9.00 17.99
C PRO A 259 -7.52 -8.11 17.55
N GLU A 260 -8.60 -8.08 18.33
CA GLU A 260 -9.83 -7.38 17.95
C GLU A 260 -9.60 -5.88 17.66
N CYS A 261 -8.81 -5.19 18.48
CA CYS A 261 -8.47 -3.79 18.23
C CYS A 261 -7.77 -3.56 16.88
N LYS A 262 -7.04 -4.56 16.37
CA LYS A 262 -6.42 -4.51 15.03
C LYS A 262 -7.40 -4.90 13.94
N ARG A 263 -8.38 -5.76 14.25
CA ARG A 263 -9.49 -6.06 13.34
C ARG A 263 -10.33 -4.83 13.08
N GLU A 264 -10.76 -4.15 14.13
CA GLU A 264 -11.51 -2.89 14.06
C GLU A 264 -10.76 -1.82 13.26
N GLU A 265 -9.45 -1.66 13.52
CA GLU A 265 -8.60 -0.73 12.79
C GLU A 265 -8.58 -1.03 11.27
N LEU A 266 -8.39 -2.30 10.88
CA LEU A 266 -8.39 -2.72 9.47
C LEU A 266 -9.77 -2.56 8.82
N VAL A 267 -10.85 -2.90 9.53
CA VAL A 267 -12.22 -2.69 9.05
C VAL A 267 -12.50 -1.21 8.81
N GLY A 268 -11.96 -0.31 9.65
CA GLY A 268 -12.02 1.15 9.44
C GLY A 268 -11.34 1.63 8.14
N TYR A 269 -10.38 0.87 7.62
CA TYR A 269 -9.78 1.13 6.30
C TYR A 269 -10.53 0.43 5.15
N GLY A 270 -11.52 -0.40 5.46
CA GLY A 270 -12.35 -1.12 4.49
C GLY A 270 -11.95 -2.57 4.26
N PHE A 271 -11.06 -3.17 5.06
CA PHE A 271 -10.76 -4.59 4.90
C PHE A 271 -11.98 -5.44 5.27
N ILE A 272 -12.22 -6.48 4.48
CA ILE A 272 -13.11 -7.60 4.83
C ILE A 272 -12.20 -8.70 5.35
N LEU A 273 -12.07 -8.81 6.67
CA LEU A 273 -11.18 -9.77 7.30
C LEU A 273 -11.82 -11.16 7.32
N PRO A 274 -11.04 -12.24 7.15
CA PRO A 274 -11.59 -13.58 7.16
C PRO A 274 -12.11 -13.93 8.56
N ASP A 275 -13.28 -14.54 8.59
CA ASP A 275 -13.80 -15.27 9.74
C ASP A 275 -13.45 -16.77 9.62
N LYS A 276 -13.98 -17.58 10.54
CA LYS A 276 -13.72 -19.02 10.56
C LYS A 276 -14.23 -19.72 9.30
N GLU A 277 -15.37 -19.29 8.76
CA GLU A 277 -15.98 -19.90 7.58
C GLU A 277 -15.19 -19.57 6.33
N ALA A 278 -14.80 -18.30 6.15
CA ALA A 278 -13.94 -17.85 5.07
C ALA A 278 -12.58 -18.58 5.07
N VAL A 279 -11.97 -18.77 6.25
CA VAL A 279 -10.73 -19.56 6.38
C VAL A 279 -10.93 -21.01 5.92
N LEU A 280 -12.03 -21.65 6.35
CA LEU A 280 -12.33 -23.03 5.95
C LEU A 280 -12.66 -23.14 4.46
N ALA A 281 -13.38 -22.17 3.90
CA ALA A 281 -13.68 -22.10 2.48
C ALA A 281 -12.40 -21.94 1.66
N ALA A 282 -11.49 -21.05 2.06
CA ALA A 282 -10.19 -20.86 1.43
C ALA A 282 -9.36 -22.15 1.40
N HIS A 283 -9.35 -22.93 2.50
CA HIS A 283 -8.67 -24.22 2.54
C HIS A 283 -9.30 -25.28 1.63
N LYS A 284 -10.62 -25.21 1.39
CA LYS A 284 -11.35 -26.14 0.53
C LYS A 284 -11.42 -25.70 -0.94
N ALA A 285 -11.03 -24.45 -1.23
CA ALA A 285 -11.12 -23.88 -2.57
C ALA A 285 -10.23 -24.62 -3.59
N PHE A 286 -9.21 -25.32 -3.11
CA PHE A 286 -8.29 -26.07 -3.95
C PHE A 286 -8.32 -27.56 -3.59
N ALA A 287 -8.36 -28.42 -4.60
CA ALA A 287 -8.10 -29.83 -4.41
C ALA A 287 -6.68 -30.03 -3.85
N PRO A 288 -6.45 -31.03 -2.98
CA PRO A 288 -5.10 -31.36 -2.52
C PRO A 288 -4.15 -31.57 -3.71
N PRO A 289 -2.95 -30.97 -3.71
CA PRO A 289 -1.98 -31.16 -4.78
C PRO A 289 -1.50 -32.62 -4.80
N LYS A 290 -1.35 -33.20 -5.99
CA LYS A 290 -0.91 -34.59 -6.17
C LYS A 290 0.60 -34.77 -6.08
N GLY A 291 1.37 -33.70 -6.24
CA GLY A 291 2.80 -33.77 -6.45
C GLY A 291 3.16 -34.21 -7.88
N TYR A 292 4.45 -34.12 -8.19
CA TYR A 292 4.99 -34.47 -9.51
C TYR A 292 5.81 -35.78 -9.50
N GLY A 293 5.65 -36.61 -8.46
CA GLY A 293 6.42 -37.86 -8.31
C GLY A 293 7.92 -37.66 -8.05
N LEU A 294 8.33 -36.46 -7.66
CA LEU A 294 9.71 -36.12 -7.36
C LEU A 294 10.11 -36.55 -5.93
N PRO A 295 11.39 -36.86 -5.69
CA PRO A 295 11.87 -37.17 -4.33
C PRO A 295 11.68 -35.95 -3.42
N ALA A 296 11.32 -36.22 -2.16
CA ALA A 296 11.18 -35.18 -1.16
C ALA A 296 12.53 -34.48 -0.90
N ASP A 297 12.54 -33.15 -0.85
CA ASP A 297 13.70 -32.38 -0.44
C ASP A 297 13.99 -32.69 1.04
N PRO A 298 15.18 -33.22 1.39
CA PRO A 298 15.55 -33.51 2.77
C PRO A 298 15.51 -32.27 3.67
N ASN A 299 15.54 -31.06 3.09
CA ASN A 299 15.41 -29.80 3.81
C ASN A 299 13.95 -29.31 3.93
N ALA A 300 13.01 -29.85 3.16
CA ALA A 300 11.59 -29.45 3.26
C ALA A 300 10.98 -29.83 4.61
N SER A 301 11.30 -31.04 5.11
CA SER A 301 10.81 -31.56 6.39
C SER A 301 11.36 -30.80 7.61
N LYS A 302 12.61 -30.32 7.55
CA LYS A 302 13.22 -29.50 8.61
C LYS A 302 12.53 -28.13 8.73
N LYS A 303 12.18 -27.50 7.61
CA LYS A 303 11.49 -26.20 7.60
C LYS A 303 10.05 -26.29 8.14
N ARG A 304 9.34 -27.41 7.94
CA ARG A 304 7.95 -27.56 8.40
C ARG A 304 7.86 -27.66 9.94
N LYS A 305 8.80 -28.35 10.58
CA LYS A 305 8.86 -28.48 12.05
C LYS A 305 9.19 -27.16 12.78
N GLU A 306 9.94 -26.25 12.16
CA GLU A 306 10.24 -24.93 12.78
C GLU A 306 9.04 -23.97 12.81
N VAL A 307 8.08 -24.10 11.89
CA VAL A 307 6.88 -23.25 11.83
C VAL A 307 5.78 -23.75 12.79
N GLU A 308 5.71 -25.07 13.02
CA GLU A 308 4.72 -25.68 13.91
C GLU A 308 5.10 -25.58 15.41
N ASP A 309 6.38 -25.37 15.77
CA ASP A 309 6.81 -25.13 17.16
C ASP A 309 7.58 -23.79 17.38
N PRO A 310 6.86 -22.66 17.48
CA PRO A 310 7.46 -21.36 17.82
C PRO A 310 8.10 -21.33 19.21
N LYS A 311 7.81 -22.29 20.10
CA LYS A 311 8.30 -22.26 21.48
C LYS A 311 9.79 -22.59 21.58
N GLN A 312 10.38 -23.25 20.57
CA GLN A 312 11.76 -23.72 20.65
C GLN A 312 12.78 -22.70 20.12
N THR A 313 12.42 -21.91 19.10
CA THR A 313 13.28 -20.87 18.51
C THR A 313 13.34 -19.61 19.37
N ASP A 314 12.23 -19.21 20.01
CA ASP A 314 12.18 -18.10 20.96
C ASP A 314 12.99 -18.38 22.23
N ARG A 315 12.92 -19.61 22.78
CA ARG A 315 13.71 -19.99 23.96
C ARG A 315 15.22 -19.93 23.70
N LYS A 316 15.70 -20.25 22.49
CA LYS A 316 17.13 -20.17 22.15
C LYS A 316 17.61 -18.73 21.93
N ARG A 317 16.78 -17.86 21.31
CA ARG A 317 17.12 -16.44 21.12
C ARG A 317 17.06 -15.64 22.43
N VAL A 318 16.05 -15.87 23.27
CA VAL A 318 15.91 -15.21 24.58
C VAL A 318 17.03 -15.64 25.54
N ARG A 319 17.39 -16.94 25.59
CA ARG A 319 18.50 -17.41 26.44
C ARG A 319 19.87 -16.86 26.05
N LYS A 320 20.09 -16.51 24.78
CA LYS A 320 21.33 -15.87 24.33
C LYS A 320 21.37 -14.38 24.69
N ALA A 321 20.21 -13.72 24.81
CA ALA A 321 20.08 -12.35 25.28
C ALA A 321 20.15 -12.22 26.82
N GLU A 322 19.61 -13.21 27.56
CA GLU A 322 19.59 -13.20 29.03
C GLU A 322 20.97 -13.45 29.67
N LYS A 323 21.89 -14.14 28.98
CA LYS A 323 23.26 -14.32 29.47
C LYS A 323 24.13 -13.05 29.41
N GLY A 324 23.62 -11.94 28.88
CA GLY A 324 24.39 -10.71 28.66
C GLY A 324 24.02 -9.49 29.51
N LYS A 325 22.97 -9.50 30.33
CA LYS A 325 22.55 -8.29 31.08
C LYS A 325 22.17 -8.56 32.52
N ARG A 326 23.11 -8.33 33.43
CA ARG A 326 22.82 -8.09 34.85
C ARG A 326 22.24 -6.66 35.02
N ALA A 327 21.08 -6.62 35.69
CA ALA A 327 20.47 -5.53 36.44
C ALA A 327 20.51 -4.10 35.86
N GLY A 328 19.46 -3.75 35.11
CA GLY A 328 18.99 -2.39 34.92
C GLY A 328 17.49 -2.41 34.71
N GLU A 329 16.74 -1.69 35.55
CA GLU A 329 15.29 -1.56 35.48
C GLU A 329 14.85 -1.14 34.06
N SER A 330 13.89 -1.87 33.47
CA SER A 330 13.54 -1.69 32.06
C SER A 330 12.94 -0.29 31.81
N LEU A 331 13.27 0.31 30.66
CA LEU A 331 12.73 1.62 30.25
C LEU A 331 11.19 1.63 30.26
N LEU A 332 10.57 0.48 29.98
CA LEU A 332 9.13 0.30 30.02
C LEU A 332 8.58 0.41 31.46
N ALA A 333 9.28 -0.15 32.45
CA ALA A 333 8.94 0.01 33.86
C ALA A 333 9.07 1.46 34.33
N LYS A 334 10.05 2.22 33.80
CA LYS A 334 10.19 3.66 34.08
C LYS A 334 9.06 4.50 33.47
N LEU A 335 8.65 4.20 32.23
CA LEU A 335 7.58 4.91 31.54
C LEU A 335 6.21 4.68 32.18
N CYS A 336 5.90 3.44 32.60
CA CYS A 336 4.64 3.15 33.30
C CYS A 336 4.53 3.80 34.69
N ARG A 337 5.67 4.04 35.36
CA ARG A 337 5.69 4.73 36.66
C ARG A 337 5.41 6.23 36.50
N ASN A 338 5.93 6.86 35.45
CA ASN A 338 5.68 8.27 35.15
C ASN A 338 4.23 8.55 34.72
N ALA A 339 3.60 7.63 33.98
CA ALA A 339 2.19 7.76 33.60
C ALA A 339 1.25 7.72 34.83
N LYS A 340 1.51 6.81 35.79
CA LYS A 340 0.74 6.73 37.05
C LYS A 340 0.93 7.94 37.96
N LEU A 341 2.10 8.57 37.94
CA LEU A 341 2.37 9.80 38.70
C LEU A 341 1.70 11.03 38.07
N GLN A 342 1.51 11.06 36.75
CA GLN A 342 0.78 12.14 36.07
C GLN A 342 -0.74 12.03 36.31
N GLU A 343 -1.32 10.83 36.30
CA GLU A 343 -2.74 10.64 36.61
C GLU A 343 -3.10 10.99 38.06
N ALA A 344 -2.19 10.71 39.02
CA ALA A 344 -2.37 11.09 40.42
C ALA A 344 -2.30 12.62 40.65
N ALA A 345 -1.57 13.36 39.82
CA ALA A 345 -1.43 14.81 39.93
C ALA A 345 -2.63 15.59 39.34
N THR A 346 -3.36 15.01 38.39
CA THR A 346 -4.54 15.64 37.76
C THR A 346 -5.87 15.34 38.46
N GLY A 347 -5.90 14.38 39.40
CA GLY A 347 -7.14 13.90 40.05
C GLY A 347 -7.62 14.69 41.28
N GLN A 348 -6.90 15.72 41.74
CA GLN A 348 -7.25 16.50 42.94
C GLN A 348 -7.58 17.96 42.61
N ARG A 349 -8.63 18.21 41.81
CA ARG A 349 -9.28 19.54 41.79
C ARG A 349 -10.69 19.53 41.16
N ALA A 350 -11.61 18.74 41.72
CA ALA A 350 -13.04 18.93 41.48
C ALA A 350 -13.85 18.19 42.54
N LYS A 351 -14.18 18.87 43.64
CA LYS A 351 -15.31 18.60 44.55
C LYS A 351 -15.30 19.70 45.61
N ASP A 352 -16.15 20.71 45.42
CA ASP A 352 -16.98 21.32 46.47
C ASP A 352 -17.69 22.57 45.91
N SER A 353 -19.01 22.45 45.73
CA SER A 353 -20.04 23.41 46.20
C SER A 353 -21.27 23.39 45.29
N THR A 354 -22.30 22.65 45.72
CA THR A 354 -23.69 22.87 45.31
C THR A 354 -24.53 23.02 46.57
N SER A 355 -25.03 24.22 46.85
CA SER A 355 -26.43 24.39 47.28
C SER A 355 -26.86 25.87 47.35
N LYS A 356 -28.09 26.09 46.85
CA LYS A 356 -29.12 27.06 47.29
C LYS A 356 -28.91 28.57 47.05
N GLY A 357 -29.56 29.05 45.98
CA GLY A 357 -30.80 29.85 46.05
C GLY A 357 -30.77 31.27 46.63
N GLY A 358 -31.24 32.26 45.86
CA GLY A 358 -31.77 33.52 46.40
C GLY A 358 -31.53 34.75 45.54
N LEU A 359 -32.59 35.25 44.89
CA LEU A 359 -32.70 36.57 44.26
C LEU A 359 -32.44 37.72 45.26
N LYS A 360 -31.69 38.76 44.84
CA LYS A 360 -32.10 40.17 44.95
C LYS A 360 -31.11 41.13 44.27
N GLN A 361 -31.71 42.20 43.73
CA GLN A 361 -31.10 43.39 43.11
C GLN A 361 -30.14 44.14 44.05
N ALA A 362 -29.13 44.81 43.48
CA ALA A 362 -28.79 46.21 43.76
C ALA A 362 -27.63 46.70 42.88
N ALA A 363 -27.71 47.97 42.51
CA ALA A 363 -26.76 48.74 41.71
C ALA A 363 -25.62 49.36 42.56
N LEU A 364 -24.49 49.67 41.90
CA LEU A 364 -23.55 50.83 42.06
C LEU A 364 -22.16 50.38 41.53
N LYS A 365 -21.65 50.94 40.42
CA LYS A 365 -20.81 52.16 40.25
C LYS A 365 -19.36 52.06 40.73
N LEU A 366 -18.49 52.66 39.90
CA LEU A 366 -17.07 53.04 40.04
C LEU A 366 -16.07 51.89 39.76
N GLY A 367 -15.01 52.03 38.97
CA GLY A 367 -14.37 53.15 38.28
C GLY A 367 -12.89 52.78 38.01
N GLY A 368 -12.25 53.33 36.96
CA GLY A 368 -10.81 53.22 36.67
C GLY A 368 -10.55 52.60 35.28
N LYS A 369 -10.39 53.40 34.22
CA LYS A 369 -9.15 54.10 33.77
C LYS A 369 -8.00 53.12 33.51
N ASP A 370 -7.71 52.86 32.23
CA ASP A 370 -6.40 53.12 31.64
C ASP A 370 -6.46 53.14 30.09
N GLU A 371 -5.83 54.16 29.52
CA GLU A 371 -5.74 54.45 28.08
C GLU A 371 -4.75 53.54 27.33
N PRO A 372 -4.94 53.35 26.02
CA PRO A 372 -3.98 52.69 25.15
C PRO A 372 -2.94 53.67 24.55
N LYS A 373 -1.67 53.27 24.55
CA LYS A 373 -0.59 53.97 23.85
C LYS A 373 -0.76 53.89 22.33
N LYS A 374 -0.67 55.05 21.69
CA LYS A 374 -0.63 55.27 20.24
C LYS A 374 0.77 55.04 19.65
N LEU A 375 0.73 54.88 18.32
CA LEU A 375 1.69 55.32 17.28
C LEU A 375 2.76 54.33 16.82
N GLY A 376 2.50 53.80 15.63
CA GLY A 376 3.49 53.41 14.63
C GLY A 376 2.84 53.45 13.25
N ALA A 377 2.80 54.63 12.63
CA ALA A 377 2.30 54.82 11.27
C ALA A 377 3.34 54.33 10.25
N LEU A 378 2.93 53.46 9.32
CA LEU A 378 3.63 53.31 8.05
C LEU A 378 2.63 53.34 6.88
N LYS A 379 2.92 54.24 5.95
CA LYS A 379 2.14 54.57 4.76
C LYS A 379 2.26 53.47 3.69
N MET A 380 1.10 53.18 3.11
CA MET A 380 0.78 52.97 1.69
C MET A 380 1.66 52.05 0.82
N LYS A 381 0.99 51.07 0.18
CA LYS A 381 0.67 51.12 -1.26
C LYS A 381 -0.29 49.98 -1.63
N ASN A 382 -1.54 50.34 -1.90
CA ASN A 382 -2.50 49.49 -2.62
C ASN A 382 -2.09 49.44 -4.10
N LYS A 383 -1.94 48.24 -4.65
CA LYS A 383 -1.92 48.01 -6.10
C LYS A 383 -3.03 47.01 -6.42
N ALA A 384 -4.11 47.53 -7.02
CA ALA A 384 -5.12 46.73 -7.69
C ALA A 384 -4.53 46.09 -8.95
N PRO A 385 -4.90 44.85 -9.32
CA PRO A 385 -4.61 44.33 -10.64
C PRO A 385 -5.66 44.84 -11.64
N ALA A 386 -5.14 45.41 -12.73
CA ALA A 386 -5.91 45.87 -13.87
C ALA A 386 -6.54 44.69 -14.62
N ALA A 387 -7.81 44.85 -14.98
CA ALA A 387 -8.52 44.04 -15.93
C ALA A 387 -7.91 44.23 -17.33
N ASN A 388 -7.55 43.13 -17.99
CA ASN A 388 -7.33 43.12 -19.44
C ASN A 388 -8.50 42.39 -20.09
N SER A 389 -9.38 43.16 -20.70
CA SER A 389 -10.35 42.75 -21.69
C SER A 389 -9.64 42.51 -23.03
N LEU A 390 -9.70 41.29 -23.53
CA LEU A 390 -9.46 40.99 -24.94
C LEU A 390 -10.73 40.37 -25.51
N ALA A 391 -11.43 41.17 -26.29
CA ALA A 391 -12.55 40.75 -27.11
C ALA A 391 -12.13 40.72 -28.59
N SER A 392 -12.70 39.72 -29.28
CA SER A 392 -12.85 39.57 -30.73
C SER A 392 -11.66 39.07 -31.55
N ALA A 393 -11.80 37.84 -32.05
CA ALA A 393 -11.92 37.60 -33.49
C ALA A 393 -12.52 36.20 -33.71
N ALA A 394 -13.81 36.18 -34.08
CA ALA A 394 -14.49 35.01 -34.59
C ALA A 394 -14.01 34.74 -36.04
N LYS A 395 -13.60 33.51 -36.32
CA LYS A 395 -13.50 32.96 -37.68
C LYS A 395 -13.71 31.44 -37.67
N LYS A 396 -14.87 31.03 -38.19
CA LYS A 396 -15.20 29.75 -38.84
C LYS A 396 -16.21 30.12 -39.95
N PRO A 397 -16.44 29.32 -41.01
CA PRO A 397 -16.09 27.90 -41.17
C PRO A 397 -15.48 27.52 -42.54
N ASP A 398 -14.91 26.32 -42.65
CA ASP A 398 -15.01 25.43 -43.82
C ASP A 398 -14.52 24.04 -43.36
N ALA A 399 -15.38 23.03 -43.33
CA ALA A 399 -15.76 22.14 -44.43
C ALA A 399 -14.67 21.10 -44.75
N GLY A 400 -14.93 19.83 -44.40
CA GLY A 400 -14.07 18.70 -44.79
C GLY A 400 -14.06 17.54 -43.79
N ALA A 401 -15.18 16.84 -43.66
CA ALA A 401 -15.21 15.51 -43.04
C ALA A 401 -15.05 14.44 -44.12
N PRO A 402 -14.12 13.48 -44.00
CA PRO A 402 -14.23 12.21 -44.68
C PRO A 402 -14.90 11.18 -43.77
N GLN A 403 -16.00 10.62 -44.28
CA GLN A 403 -16.68 9.45 -43.76
C GLN A 403 -15.72 8.24 -43.78
N LEU A 404 -15.53 7.58 -42.64
CA LEU A 404 -15.02 6.22 -42.59
C LEU A 404 -16.15 5.29 -42.15
N GLY A 405 -16.42 4.33 -43.03
CA GLY A 405 -17.59 3.46 -43.00
C GLY A 405 -17.63 2.53 -41.79
N ALA A 406 -18.84 2.38 -41.26
CA ALA A 406 -19.20 1.36 -40.29
C ALA A 406 -19.17 -0.02 -40.94
N ALA A 407 -18.40 -0.94 -40.35
CA ALA A 407 -18.51 -2.37 -40.63
C ALA A 407 -19.69 -2.99 -39.85
N PRO A 408 -20.41 -3.95 -40.44
CA PRO A 408 -21.63 -4.51 -39.84
C PRO A 408 -21.33 -5.49 -38.70
N ALA A 409 -22.05 -5.32 -37.59
CA ALA A 409 -22.09 -6.29 -36.49
C ALA A 409 -22.83 -7.57 -36.92
N PRO A 410 -22.33 -8.77 -36.57
CA PRO A 410 -23.08 -10.00 -36.78
C PRO A 410 -24.19 -10.13 -35.72
N ARG A 411 -25.41 -10.37 -36.21
CA ARG A 411 -26.57 -10.77 -35.43
C ARG A 411 -26.36 -12.19 -34.90
N LEU A 412 -26.47 -12.39 -33.59
CA LEU A 412 -26.77 -13.68 -32.99
C LEU A 412 -28.06 -13.57 -32.18
N ALA A 413 -29.12 -14.14 -32.76
CA ALA A 413 -30.36 -14.44 -32.06
C ALA A 413 -30.20 -15.79 -31.36
N GLY A 414 -30.53 -15.85 -30.07
CA GLY A 414 -30.52 -17.08 -29.30
C GLY A 414 -31.03 -16.86 -27.87
N LYS A 415 -32.36 -16.83 -27.71
CA LYS A 415 -33.06 -17.02 -26.43
C LYS A 415 -32.78 -18.44 -25.93
N VAL A 416 -32.18 -18.63 -24.74
CA VAL A 416 -32.41 -19.81 -23.90
C VAL A 416 -32.23 -19.46 -22.40
N MET A 417 -33.35 -19.61 -21.69
CA MET A 417 -33.59 -20.04 -20.30
C MET A 417 -32.71 -19.61 -19.11
N ALA A 418 -33.42 -19.11 -18.10
CA ALA A 418 -33.02 -19.05 -16.70
C ALA A 418 -32.68 -20.45 -16.13
N GLY A 419 -31.62 -20.51 -15.33
CA GLY A 419 -31.19 -21.69 -14.58
C GLY A 419 -29.82 -21.42 -13.94
N GLY A 420 -29.73 -21.58 -12.62
CA GLY A 420 -28.63 -21.10 -11.81
C GLY A 420 -27.40 -22.00 -11.70
N LEU A 421 -26.55 -21.58 -10.78
CA LEU A 421 -25.50 -22.33 -10.07
C LEU A 421 -24.30 -22.86 -10.89
N LEU A 422 -23.14 -22.41 -10.38
CA LEU A 422 -21.84 -23.10 -10.28
C LEU A 422 -20.89 -23.13 -11.48
N ALA A 423 -19.63 -22.85 -11.11
CA ALA A 423 -18.42 -23.47 -11.62
C ALA A 423 -18.06 -23.21 -13.08
N ARG A 424 -17.13 -22.28 -13.29
CA ARG A 424 -16.09 -22.37 -14.34
C ARG A 424 -15.06 -21.25 -14.21
N VAL A 425 -14.14 -21.41 -13.26
CA VAL A 425 -12.70 -21.13 -13.42
C VAL A 425 -12.01 -22.03 -12.40
N ILE A 426 -11.45 -23.15 -12.86
CA ILE A 426 -10.36 -23.87 -12.20
C ILE A 426 -9.29 -24.03 -13.27
#